data_AF-A0A1E5IGQ7-F1
#
_entry.id   AF-A0A1E5IGQ7-F1
#
_cell.length_a   1.000
_cell.length_b   1.000
_cell.length_c   1.000
_cell.angle_alpha   90.00
_cell.angle_beta   90.00
_cell.angle_gamma   90.00
#
_symmetry.space_group_name_H-M   'P 1'
#
loop_
_entity.id
_entity.type
_entity.pdbx_description
1 polymer ?
#
loop_
_entity_poly.entity_id
_entity_poly.type
_entity_poly.pdbx_seq_one_letter_code
_entity_poly.pdbx_strand_id
1 'polypeptide(L)' 'MGARSVKTPVVSLDGAGTVIFGKNYLSSPGQVKLYSFVAESISKLRSVGFKIIAVTNQFDIGRGNIYGRKICGK' A
#
# COMPACT_ATOMS: atom_id res chain seq x y z
N MET A 1 25.43 -25.74 15.95
CA MET A 1 25.42 -24.44 15.26
C MET A 1 24.04 -24.23 14.66
N GLY A 2 23.24 -23.30 15.20
CA GLY A 2 21.88 -23.06 14.70
C GLY A 2 21.91 -22.33 13.35
N ALA A 3 21.10 -22.78 12.39
CA ALA A 3 20.99 -22.14 11.09
C ALA A 3 20.55 -20.68 11.25
N ARG A 4 21.38 -19.74 10.78
CA ARG A 4 21.04 -18.32 10.75
C ARG A 4 19.94 -18.12 9.71
N SER A 5 18.74 -17.71 10.16
CA SER A 5 17.61 -17.40 9.29
C SER A 5 18.04 -16.37 8.22
N VAL A 6 17.86 -16.72 6.95
CA VAL A 6 18.13 -15.83 5.81
C VAL A 6 17.06 -14.74 5.83
N LYS A 7 17.48 -13.48 6.06
CA LYS A 7 16.56 -12.34 6.04
C LYS A 7 16.20 -11.99 4.59
N THR A 8 14.91 -12.01 4.28
CA THR A 8 14.40 -11.53 2.98
C THR A 8 14.43 -10.00 2.96
N PRO A 9 14.98 -9.36 1.92
CA PRO A 9 14.95 -7.91 1.81
C PRO A 9 13.51 -7.42 1.57
N VAL A 10 13.21 -6.23 2.09
CA VAL A 10 11.87 -5.65 2.06
C VAL A 10 11.90 -4.27 1.41
N VAL A 11 10.93 -4.00 0.52
CA VAL A 11 10.62 -2.66 0.04
C VAL A 11 9.31 -2.21 0.67
N SER A 12 9.37 -1.15 1.47
CA SER A 12 8.20 -0.49 2.04
C SER A 12 7.75 0.64 1.12
N LEU A 13 6.46 0.68 0.77
CA LEU A 13 5.88 1.68 -0.13
C LEU A 13 4.80 2.49 0.60
N ASP A 14 4.83 3.80 0.42
CA ASP A 14 3.67 4.63 0.79
C ASP A 14 2.52 4.44 -0.22
N GLY A 15 1.31 4.81 0.19
CA GLY A 15 0.12 4.82 -0.63
C GLY A 15 0.05 6.05 -1.53
N ALA A 16 -0.45 7.16 -0.97
CA ALA A 16 -0.74 8.38 -1.72
C ALA A 16 0.54 9.09 -2.20
N GLY A 17 0.58 9.45 -3.47
CA GLY A 17 1.76 10.07 -4.10
C GLY A 17 2.86 9.08 -4.47
N THR A 18 2.73 7.79 -4.13
CA THR A 18 3.70 6.74 -4.48
C THR A 18 3.06 5.63 -5.33
N VAL A 19 2.07 4.93 -4.77
CA VAL A 19 1.35 3.83 -5.45
C VAL A 19 0.11 4.38 -6.15
N ILE A 20 -0.63 5.23 -5.46
CA ILE A 20 -1.83 5.92 -5.99
C ILE A 20 -1.53 7.40 -6.17
N PHE A 21 -2.22 8.05 -7.11
CA PHE A 21 -2.11 9.50 -7.27
C PHE A 21 -2.42 10.23 -5.96
N GLY A 22 -1.59 11.20 -5.58
CA GLY A 22 -1.82 12.06 -4.41
C GLY A 22 -3.01 12.99 -4.65
N LYS A 23 -4.19 12.60 -4.17
CA LYS A 23 -5.38 13.48 -4.10
C LYS A 23 -5.63 13.85 -2.64
N ASN A 24 -5.97 15.11 -2.41
CA ASN A 24 -6.17 15.64 -1.06
C ASN A 24 -7.24 14.89 -0.26
N TYR A 25 -8.29 14.36 -0.91
CA TYR A 25 -9.28 13.49 -0.25
C TYR A 25 -9.84 12.46 -1.25
N LEU A 26 -9.72 11.17 -0.91
CA LEU A 26 -10.43 10.08 -1.59
C LEU A 26 -11.67 9.73 -0.78
N SER A 27 -12.84 10.18 -1.22
CA SER A 27 -14.12 9.93 -0.52
C SER A 27 -14.82 8.66 -1.01
N SER A 28 -14.33 8.06 -2.11
CA SER A 28 -14.89 6.85 -2.72
C SER A 28 -13.78 5.96 -3.29
N PRO A 29 -13.91 4.61 -3.18
CA PRO A 29 -12.94 3.67 -3.77
C PRO A 29 -12.76 3.84 -5.29
N GLY A 30 -13.79 4.27 -6.01
CA GLY A 30 -13.72 4.46 -7.47
C GLY A 30 -12.83 5.63 -7.89
N GLN A 31 -12.43 6.49 -6.95
CA GLN A 31 -11.52 7.61 -7.22
C GLN A 31 -10.03 7.20 -7.19
N VAL A 32 -9.74 5.98 -6.72
CA VAL A 32 -8.38 5.43 -6.67
C VAL A 32 -7.86 5.26 -8.08
N LYS A 33 -6.69 5.83 -8.33
CA LYS A 33 -5.95 5.66 -9.58
C LYS A 33 -4.52 5.30 -9.23
N LEU A 34 -3.98 4.26 -9.86
CA LEU A 34 -2.58 3.88 -9.77
C LEU A 34 -1.77 4.66 -10.79
N TYR A 35 -0.52 5.00 -10.46
CA TYR A 35 0.42 5.39 -11.50
C TYR A 35 0.67 4.21 -12.46
N SER A 36 0.79 4.49 -13.75
CA SER A 36 0.89 3.47 -14.80
C SER A 36 2.07 2.51 -14.60
N PHE A 37 3.17 2.98 -14.02
CA PHE A 37 4.40 2.22 -13.80
C PHE A 37 4.37 1.31 -12.56
N VAL A 38 3.37 1.43 -11.68
CA VAL A 38 3.39 0.78 -10.35
C VAL A 38 3.33 -0.74 -10.45
N ALA A 39 2.45 -1.27 -11.29
CA ALA A 39 2.27 -2.71 -11.44
C ALA A 39 3.57 -3.38 -11.94
N GLU A 40 4.21 -2.78 -12.94
CA GLU A 40 5.47 -3.28 -13.50
C GLU A 40 6.60 -3.19 -12.48
N SER A 41 6.71 -2.07 -11.76
CA SER A 41 7.76 -1.83 -10.75
C SER A 41 7.68 -2.85 -9.60
N ILE A 42 6.47 -3.08 -9.06
CA ILE A 42 6.23 -4.08 -8.02
C ILE A 42 6.55 -5.49 -8.54
N SER A 43 6.18 -5.80 -9.79
CA SER A 43 6.47 -7.11 -10.39
C SER A 43 7.96 -7.35 -10.53
N LYS A 44 8.73 -6.36 -10.97
CA LYS A 44 10.21 -6.43 -11.06
C LYS A 44 10.83 -6.67 -9.68
N LEU A 45 10.42 -5.92 -8.66
CA LEU A 45 10.95 -6.09 -7.30
C LEU A 45 10.62 -7.49 -6.74
N ARG A 46 9.40 -8.00 -6.95
CA ARG A 46 9.04 -9.35 -6.54
C ARG A 46 9.85 -10.42 -7.26
N SER A 47 10.13 -10.23 -8.56
CA SER A 47 10.88 -11.20 -9.37
C SER A 47 12.33 -11.42 -8.89
N VAL A 48 12.92 -10.42 -8.21
CA VAL A 48 14.29 -10.50 -7.67
C VAL A 48 14.32 -10.78 -6.16
N GLY A 49 13.19 -11.20 -5.57
CA GLY A 49 13.14 -11.73 -4.20
C GLY A 49 12.82 -10.71 -3.10
N PHE A 50 12.36 -9.49 -3.43
CA PHE A 50 11.89 -8.56 -2.41
C PHE A 50 10.48 -8.91 -1.92
N LYS A 51 10.28 -8.81 -0.60
CA LYS A 51 8.93 -8.66 -0.03
C LYS A 51 8.49 -7.21 -0.16
N ILE A 52 7.24 -6.99 -0.55
CA ILE A 52 6.67 -5.64 -0.70
C ILE A 52 5.67 -5.44 0.43
N ILE A 53 5.80 -4.32 1.15
CA ILE A 53 4.89 -3.95 2.24
C ILE A 53 4.36 -2.54 1.97
N ALA A 54 3.04 -2.36 2.00
CA ALA A 54 2.45 -1.03 1.97
C ALA A 54 2.39 -0.47 3.40
N VAL A 55 2.92 0.73 3.60
CA VAL A 55 2.89 1.47 4.86
C VAL A 55 2.35 2.85 4.55
N THR A 56 1.09 3.11 4.91
CA THR A 56 0.43 4.38 4.59
C THR A 56 -0.35 4.90 5.79
N ASN A 57 -0.30 6.21 5.99
CA ASN A 57 -1.13 6.88 6.98
C ASN A 57 -2.51 7.19 6.36
N GLN A 58 -3.57 6.88 7.09
CA GLN A 58 -4.95 7.20 6.73
C GLN A 58 -5.62 7.96 7.89
N PHE A 59 -4.98 9.05 8.33
CA PHE A 59 -5.40 9.83 9.50
C PHE A 59 -6.85 10.32 9.43
N ASP A 60 -7.35 10.55 8.22
CA ASP A 60 -8.72 11.01 7.98
C ASP A 60 -9.80 9.99 8.34
N ILE A 61 -9.44 8.70 8.45
CA ILE A 61 -10.33 7.66 8.99
C ILE A 61 -10.69 7.99 10.45
N GLY A 62 -9.70 8.38 11.27
CA GLY A 62 -9.92 8.71 12.68
C GLY A 62 -10.69 10.02 12.90
N ARG A 63 -10.81 10.86 11.86
CA ARG A 63 -11.53 12.14 11.90
C ARG A 63 -12.95 12.06 11.34
N GLY A 64 -13.34 10.93 10.74
CA GLY A 64 -14.64 10.77 10.10
C GLY A 64 -14.75 11.40 8.70
N ASN A 65 -13.62 11.83 8.11
CA ASN A 65 -13.58 12.46 6.79
C ASN A 65 -13.65 11.44 5.65
N ILE A 66 -13.23 10.20 5.91
CA ILE A 66 -13.26 9.08 4.95
C ILE A 66 -14.02 7.92 5.59
N TYR A 67 -14.95 7.33 4.84
CA TYR A 67 -15.60 6.10 5.25
C TYR A 67 -14.61 4.94 5.12
N GLY A 68 -14.01 4.53 6.25
CA GLY A 68 -13.54 3.15 6.35
C GLY A 68 -14.73 2.24 6.12
N ARG A 69 -14.61 1.21 5.26
CA ARG A 69 -15.67 0.22 5.10
C ARG A 69 -15.97 -0.33 6.51
N LYS A 70 -17.11 0.02 7.11
CA LYS A 70 -17.73 -0.88 8.08
C LYS A 70 -17.99 -2.14 7.28
N ILE A 71 -17.15 -3.15 7.47
CA ILE A 71 -17.56 -4.52 7.18
C ILE A 71 -18.55 -4.88 8.30
N CYS A 72 -19.70 -4.22 8.32
CA CYS A 72 -20.83 -4.62 9.15
C CYS A 72 -21.63 -5.61 8.31
N GLY A 73 -21.07 -6.81 8.21
CA GLY A 73 -21.81 -8.01 7.84
C GLY A 73 -22.18 -8.74 9.13
N LYS A 74 -23.06 -8.13 9.92
CA LYS A 74 -24.02 -8.75 10.84
C LYS A 74 -25.15 -7.74 11.03
#